data_AF-A0A418URJ6-F1
#
_entry.id   AF-A0A418URJ6-F1
#
_cell.length_a   1.000
_cell.length_b   1.000
_cell.length_c   1.000
_cell.angle_alpha   90.00
_cell.angle_beta   90.00
_cell.angle_gamma   90.00
#
_symmetry.space_group_name_H-M   'P 1'
#
loop_
_entity.id
_entity.type
_entity.pdbx_description
1 polymer ?
#
loop_
_entity_poly.entity_id
_entity_poly.type
_entity_poly.pdbx_seq_one_letter_code
_entity_poly.pdbx_strand_id
1 'polypeptide(L)'
;MVVAVCLVVCVVLCGWGFLVREDARARRMIAQASASASAAGVQVGAPYPADVDHLEEILSIEPGYSLPEGARVVSVGPAVRFEEGFPGGWGYVIAFTAEEQAIRDYVDAETVYSGANIENHPVVDSTPMRVQLADLDLDSISRPWDEGLAGGGSLVLERPLGRGWLVIHKGGR
;
A
#
# COMPACT_ATOMS: atom_id res chain seq x y z
N MET A 1 56.75 19.01 -12.09
CA MET A 1 55.48 19.46 -11.47
C MET A 1 54.22 18.92 -12.16
N VAL A 2 54.17 18.82 -13.50
CA VAL A 2 52.96 18.36 -14.23
C VAL A 2 52.55 16.91 -13.91
N VAL A 3 53.50 15.99 -13.77
CA VAL A 3 53.22 14.56 -13.47
C VAL A 3 52.61 14.36 -12.07
N ALA A 4 53.08 15.14 -11.08
CA ALA A 4 52.58 15.05 -9.71
C ALA A 4 51.14 15.60 -9.58
N VAL A 5 50.81 16.67 -10.31
CA VAL A 5 49.45 17.23 -10.35
C VAL A 5 48.48 16.26 -11.04
N CYS A 6 48.91 15.60 -12.11
CA CYS A 6 48.08 14.64 -12.84
C CYS A 6 47.74 13.38 -11.99
N LEU A 7 48.72 12.88 -11.22
CA LEU A 7 48.51 11.76 -10.30
C LEU A 7 47.52 12.08 -9.18
N VAL A 8 47.61 13.29 -8.59
CA VAL A 8 46.70 13.72 -7.52
C VAL A 8 45.26 13.87 -8.04
N VAL A 9 45.08 14.42 -9.24
CA VAL A 9 43.75 14.55 -9.88
C VAL A 9 43.13 13.18 -10.18
N CYS A 10 43.92 12.21 -10.68
CA CYS A 10 43.44 10.86 -10.92
C CYS A 10 43.01 10.14 -9.63
N VAL A 11 43.75 10.29 -8.53
CA VAL A 11 43.41 9.66 -7.25
C VAL A 11 42.10 10.22 -6.68
N VAL A 12 41.88 11.54 -6.77
CA VAL A 12 40.64 12.17 -6.31
C VAL A 12 39.43 11.75 -7.16
N LEU A 13 39.57 11.73 -8.50
CA LEU A 13 38.50 11.30 -9.41
C LEU A 13 38.16 9.80 -9.26
N CYS A 14 39.17 8.94 -9.09
CA CYS A 14 38.95 7.52 -8.83
C CYS A 14 38.35 7.26 -7.45
N GLY A 15 38.74 8.02 -6.41
CA GLY A 15 38.16 7.94 -5.08
C GLY A 15 36.68 8.36 -5.05
N TRP A 16 36.34 9.46 -5.74
CA TRP A 16 34.94 9.88 -5.90
C TRP A 16 34.13 8.88 -6.74
N GLY A 17 34.68 8.39 -7.85
CA GLY A 17 34.03 7.36 -8.66
C GLY A 17 33.82 6.04 -7.91
N PHE A 18 34.73 5.68 -7.00
CA PHE A 18 34.61 4.51 -6.13
C PHE A 18 33.48 4.70 -5.11
N LEU A 19 33.44 5.83 -4.41
CA LEU A 19 32.37 6.16 -3.45
C LEU A 19 30.98 6.19 -4.12
N VAL A 20 30.85 6.87 -5.27
CA VAL A 20 29.59 6.90 -6.03
C VAL A 20 29.15 5.50 -6.47
N ARG A 21 30.11 4.62 -6.79
CA ARG A 21 29.83 3.23 -7.19
C ARG A 21 29.42 2.35 -6.03
N GLU A 22 29.99 2.56 -4.84
CA GLU A 22 29.62 1.86 -3.61
C GLU A 22 28.20 2.25 -3.17
N ASP A 23 27.88 3.54 -3.18
CA ASP A 23 26.52 4.04 -2.92
C ASP A 23 25.49 3.45 -3.89
N ALA A 24 25.81 3.44 -5.19
CA ALA A 24 24.92 2.86 -6.19
C ALA A 24 24.73 1.35 -6.02
N ARG A 25 25.76 0.62 -5.56
CA ARG A 25 25.66 -0.81 -5.24
C ARG A 25 24.81 -1.04 -4.00
N ALA A 26 25.02 -0.27 -2.93
CA ALA A 26 24.24 -0.36 -1.70
C ALA A 26 22.75 -0.09 -1.98
N ARG A 27 22.42 0.96 -2.74
CA ARG A 27 21.04 1.27 -3.14
C ARG A 27 20.41 0.13 -3.96
N ARG A 28 21.15 -0.48 -4.89
CA ARG A 28 20.64 -1.63 -5.65
C ARG A 28 20.38 -2.85 -4.79
N MET A 29 21.27 -3.16 -3.84
CA MET A 29 21.07 -4.27 -2.90
C MET A 29 19.85 -4.03 -2.01
N ILE A 30 19.67 -2.81 -1.52
CA ILE A 30 18.48 -2.43 -0.73
C ILE A 30 17.22 -2.57 -1.60
N ALA A 31 17.21 -2.05 -2.82
CA ALA A 31 16.06 -2.17 -3.72
C ALA A 31 15.75 -3.64 -4.07
N GLN A 32 16.76 -4.48 -4.29
CA GLN A 32 16.59 -5.92 -4.53
C GLN A 32 16.08 -6.65 -3.30
N ALA A 33 16.57 -6.31 -2.10
CA ALA A 33 16.09 -6.86 -0.85
C ALA A 33 14.63 -6.46 -0.58
N SER A 34 14.28 -5.19 -0.76
CA SER A 34 12.90 -4.72 -0.65
C SER A 34 11.99 -5.39 -1.68
N ALA A 35 12.39 -5.50 -2.95
CA ALA A 35 11.60 -6.20 -3.96
C ALA A 35 11.40 -7.69 -3.64
N SER A 36 12.43 -8.36 -3.11
CA SER A 36 12.35 -9.76 -2.69
C SER A 36 11.47 -9.94 -1.45
N ALA A 37 11.54 -8.99 -0.51
CA ALA A 37 10.72 -8.97 0.69
C ALA A 37 9.25 -8.73 0.31
N SER A 38 8.96 -7.74 -0.54
CA SER A 38 7.60 -7.49 -1.06
C SER A 38 7.04 -8.69 -1.82
N ALA A 39 7.87 -9.41 -2.59
CA ALA A 39 7.48 -10.65 -3.24
C ALA A 39 7.20 -11.80 -2.25
N ALA A 40 7.77 -11.73 -1.04
CA ALA A 40 7.49 -12.61 0.08
C ALA A 40 6.41 -12.05 1.04
N GLY A 41 5.72 -10.96 0.67
CA GLY A 41 4.72 -10.29 1.51
C GLY A 41 5.31 -9.42 2.64
N VAL A 42 6.63 -9.36 2.80
CA VAL A 42 7.29 -8.57 3.84
C VAL A 42 7.64 -7.19 3.31
N GLN A 43 6.99 -6.14 3.81
CA GLN A 43 7.34 -4.75 3.49
C GLN A 43 8.24 -4.16 4.58
N VAL A 44 9.28 -3.41 4.18
CA VAL A 44 10.19 -2.78 5.15
C VAL A 44 9.41 -1.81 6.03
N GLY A 45 9.47 -2.00 7.34
CA GLY A 45 8.79 -1.16 8.34
C GLY A 45 7.38 -1.62 8.71
N ALA A 46 6.76 -2.52 7.94
CA ALA A 46 5.49 -3.14 8.31
C ALA A 46 5.68 -4.09 9.52
N PRO A 47 4.76 -4.08 10.49
CA PRO A 47 4.89 -4.91 11.70
C PRO A 47 4.71 -6.41 11.44
N TYR A 48 3.96 -6.77 10.40
CA TYR A 48 3.62 -8.14 10.06
C TYR A 48 3.82 -8.40 8.56
N PRO A 49 4.07 -9.66 8.16
CA PRO A 49 3.97 -10.05 6.76
C PRO A 49 2.55 -9.84 6.23
N ALA A 50 2.43 -9.38 4.99
CA ALA A 50 1.18 -9.19 4.29
C ALA A 50 0.69 -10.52 3.71
N ASP A 51 0.17 -11.39 4.57
CA ASP A 51 -0.44 -12.67 4.21
C ASP A 51 -1.70 -12.94 5.04
N VAL A 52 -2.43 -13.99 4.67
CA VAL A 52 -3.71 -14.35 5.30
C VAL A 52 -3.50 -14.88 6.72
N ASP A 53 -2.34 -15.48 7.02
CA ASP A 53 -2.07 -16.07 8.33
C ASP A 53 -1.89 -15.00 9.41
N HIS A 54 -1.51 -13.77 9.02
CA HIS A 54 -1.35 -12.61 9.91
C HIS A 54 -2.51 -11.60 9.81
N LEU A 55 -3.64 -11.97 9.20
CA LEU A 55 -4.75 -11.04 8.98
C LEU A 55 -5.26 -10.42 10.29
N GLU A 56 -5.42 -11.22 11.33
CA GLU A 56 -5.95 -10.75 12.62
C GLU A 56 -4.99 -9.77 13.30
N GLU A 57 -3.69 -10.04 13.23
CA GLU A 57 -2.65 -9.13 13.70
C GLU A 57 -2.65 -7.82 12.91
N ILE A 58 -2.83 -7.88 11.59
CA ILE A 58 -2.93 -6.69 10.72
C ILE A 58 -4.16 -5.86 11.08
N LEU A 59 -5.33 -6.47 11.25
CA LEU A 59 -6.56 -5.77 11.65
C LEU A 59 -6.45 -5.21 13.08
N SER A 60 -5.60 -5.81 13.93
CA SER A 60 -5.38 -5.34 15.30
C SER A 60 -4.37 -4.18 15.42
N ILE A 61 -3.76 -3.72 14.32
CA ILE A 61 -2.77 -2.64 14.34
C ILE A 61 -3.36 -1.34 14.92
N GLU A 62 -4.61 -1.02 14.58
CA GLU A 62 -5.36 0.12 15.10
C GLU A 62 -6.82 -0.26 15.32
N PRO A 63 -7.52 0.39 16.27
CA PRO A 63 -8.96 0.24 16.37
C PRO A 63 -9.66 0.73 15.09
N GLY A 64 -10.72 0.02 14.70
CA GLY A 64 -11.55 0.37 13.55
C GLY A 64 -11.13 -0.26 12.23
N TYR A 65 -10.12 -1.14 12.21
CA TYR A 65 -9.95 -2.07 11.10
C TYR A 65 -10.73 -3.34 11.37
N SER A 66 -11.64 -3.64 10.47
CA SER A 66 -12.54 -4.79 10.53
C SER A 66 -12.98 -5.14 9.11
N LEU A 67 -13.60 -6.29 8.93
CA LEU A 67 -14.21 -6.68 7.65
C LEU A 67 -15.72 -6.87 7.86
N PRO A 68 -16.54 -6.79 6.79
CA PRO A 68 -17.95 -7.11 6.88
C PRO A 68 -18.20 -8.50 7.50
N GLU A 69 -19.34 -8.66 8.18
CA GLU A 69 -19.69 -9.93 8.79
C GLU A 69 -19.72 -11.06 7.74
N GLY A 70 -19.08 -12.18 8.05
CA GLY A 70 -18.98 -13.32 7.13
C GLY A 70 -18.11 -13.08 5.89
N ALA A 71 -17.31 -12.00 5.85
CA ALA A 71 -16.40 -11.74 4.75
C ALA A 71 -15.39 -12.89 4.58
N ARG A 72 -15.18 -13.29 3.32
CA ARG A 72 -14.12 -14.20 2.92
C ARG A 72 -12.96 -13.39 2.34
N VAL A 73 -11.80 -13.49 2.98
CA VAL A 73 -10.57 -12.89 2.47
C VAL A 73 -10.10 -13.63 1.23
N VAL A 74 -9.86 -12.88 0.17
CA VAL A 74 -9.37 -13.37 -1.13
C VAL A 74 -7.85 -13.31 -1.18
N SER A 75 -7.27 -12.21 -0.69
CA SER A 75 -5.82 -12.03 -0.63
C SER A 75 -5.46 -10.93 0.35
N VAL A 76 -4.27 -11.05 0.93
CA VAL A 76 -3.58 -9.98 1.65
C VAL A 76 -2.27 -9.75 0.91
N GLY A 77 -1.93 -8.50 0.63
CA GLY A 77 -0.70 -8.13 -0.05
C GLY A 77 -0.15 -6.79 0.42
N PRO A 78 1.14 -6.51 0.21
CA PRO A 78 1.75 -5.26 0.63
C PRO A 78 1.32 -4.08 -0.28
N ALA A 79 1.20 -2.89 0.28
CA ALA A 79 0.94 -1.65 -0.47
C ALA A 79 2.27 -1.04 -0.96
N VAL A 80 2.77 -1.55 -2.08
CA VAL A 80 4.10 -1.21 -2.62
C VAL A 80 4.11 0.13 -3.35
N ARG A 81 3.06 0.45 -4.12
CA ARG A 81 2.93 1.71 -4.86
C ARG A 81 2.73 2.89 -3.91
N PHE A 82 2.13 2.65 -2.74
CA PHE A 82 2.08 3.64 -1.67
C PHE A 82 3.49 4.06 -1.18
N GLU A 83 4.41 3.11 -0.98
CA GLU A 83 5.78 3.41 -0.53
C GLU A 83 6.57 4.21 -1.58
N GLU A 84 6.33 3.95 -2.86
CA GLU A 84 6.94 4.73 -3.95
C GLU A 84 6.52 6.22 -3.89
N GLY A 85 5.27 6.49 -3.50
CA GLY A 85 4.74 7.84 -3.30
C GLY A 85 5.14 8.46 -1.96
N PHE A 86 5.35 7.63 -0.94
CA PHE A 86 5.70 8.03 0.43
C PHE A 86 6.89 7.19 0.94
N PRO A 87 8.14 7.62 0.65
CA PRO A 87 9.33 6.84 1.01
C PRO A 87 9.38 6.49 2.50
N GLY A 88 9.51 5.19 2.81
CA GLY A 88 9.47 4.66 4.18
C GLY A 88 8.07 4.51 4.76
N GLY A 89 7.02 4.74 3.98
CA GLY A 89 5.66 4.29 4.26
C GLY A 89 5.51 2.80 4.02
N TRP A 90 4.51 2.21 4.64
CA TRP A 90 4.13 0.81 4.43
C TRP A 90 2.62 0.66 4.48
N GLY A 91 2.11 -0.46 3.97
CA GLY A 91 0.69 -0.72 4.02
C GLY A 91 0.27 -2.13 3.60
N TYR A 92 -1.02 -2.37 3.70
CA TYR A 92 -1.65 -3.64 3.33
C TYR A 92 -2.85 -3.38 2.42
N VAL A 93 -3.03 -4.26 1.45
CA VAL A 93 -4.23 -4.37 0.63
C VAL A 93 -4.89 -5.70 0.93
N ILE A 94 -6.05 -5.66 1.59
CA ILE A 94 -6.83 -6.84 1.97
C ILE A 94 -8.04 -6.89 1.04
N ALA A 95 -8.02 -7.80 0.06
CA ALA A 95 -9.15 -8.03 -0.82
C ALA A 95 -10.09 -9.06 -0.19
N PHE A 96 -11.39 -8.79 -0.23
CA PHE A 96 -12.40 -9.67 0.34
C PHE A 96 -13.65 -9.77 -0.55
N THR A 97 -14.43 -10.80 -0.30
CA THR A 97 -15.80 -10.95 -0.79
C THR A 97 -16.75 -11.08 0.40
N ALA A 98 -17.93 -10.48 0.31
CA ALA A 98 -18.95 -10.58 1.36
C ALA A 98 -20.35 -10.51 0.73
N GLU A 99 -21.37 -10.94 1.49
CA GLU A 99 -22.74 -10.75 1.04
C GLU A 99 -23.09 -9.26 0.95
N GLU A 100 -23.95 -8.93 -0.02
CA GLU A 100 -24.36 -7.54 -0.26
C GLU A 100 -24.91 -6.88 1.01
N GLN A 101 -25.78 -7.56 1.75
CA GLN A 101 -26.36 -7.01 2.97
C GLN A 101 -25.29 -6.77 4.05
N ALA A 102 -24.35 -7.70 4.21
CA ALA A 102 -23.24 -7.54 5.16
C ALA A 102 -22.36 -6.33 4.80
N ILE A 103 -22.13 -6.07 3.51
CA ILE A 103 -21.40 -4.87 3.06
C ILE A 103 -22.19 -3.59 3.39
N ARG A 104 -23.52 -3.58 3.18
CA ARG A 104 -24.35 -2.42 3.50
C ARG A 104 -24.34 -2.13 5.01
N ASP A 105 -24.53 -3.17 5.82
CA ASP A 105 -24.51 -3.06 7.28
C ASP A 105 -23.14 -2.58 7.78
N TYR A 106 -22.06 -3.08 7.18
CA TYR A 106 -20.71 -2.63 7.47
C TYR A 106 -20.51 -1.13 7.15
N VAL A 107 -21.03 -0.65 6.02
CA VAL A 107 -20.93 0.76 5.64
C VAL A 107 -21.72 1.66 6.58
N ASP A 108 -22.93 1.25 6.97
CA ASP A 108 -23.74 1.96 7.97
C ASP A 108 -23.04 2.04 9.34
N ALA A 109 -22.27 1.01 9.71
CA ALA A 109 -21.59 0.92 10.99
C ALA A 109 -20.25 1.68 11.03
N GLU A 110 -19.44 1.58 9.97
CA GLU A 110 -18.03 2.00 9.98
C GLU A 110 -17.77 3.31 9.22
N THR A 111 -18.78 3.86 8.53
CA THR A 111 -18.64 5.09 7.75
C THR A 111 -19.72 6.10 8.07
N VAL A 112 -19.57 7.32 7.54
CA VAL A 112 -20.60 8.37 7.65
C VAL A 112 -21.73 8.23 6.62
N TYR A 113 -21.62 7.25 5.72
CA TYR A 113 -22.56 7.03 4.63
C TYR A 113 -23.55 5.91 4.96
N SER A 114 -24.71 5.96 4.30
CA SER A 114 -25.68 4.88 4.44
C SER A 114 -25.45 3.77 3.41
N GLY A 115 -25.35 2.55 3.90
CA GLY A 115 -25.28 1.32 3.12
C GLY A 115 -26.41 1.20 2.11
N ALA A 116 -27.62 1.66 2.47
CA ALA A 116 -28.80 1.60 1.61
C ALA A 116 -28.73 2.47 0.35
N ASN A 117 -27.81 3.45 0.30
CA ASN A 117 -27.74 4.44 -0.78
C ASN A 117 -26.41 4.45 -1.53
N ILE A 118 -25.52 3.49 -1.28
CA ILE A 118 -24.19 3.39 -1.90
C ILE A 118 -24.24 3.51 -3.43
N GLU A 119 -25.27 2.99 -4.07
CA GLU A 119 -25.46 3.03 -5.53
C GLU A 119 -25.60 4.45 -6.08
N ASN A 120 -26.08 5.38 -5.26
CA ASN A 120 -26.34 6.77 -5.62
C ASN A 120 -25.08 7.65 -5.50
N HIS A 121 -24.04 7.15 -4.84
CA HIS A 121 -22.78 7.88 -4.70
C HIS A 121 -21.99 7.91 -6.00
N PRO A 122 -21.19 8.97 -6.24
CA PRO A 122 -20.36 9.08 -7.43
C PRO A 122 -19.41 7.89 -7.57
N VAL A 123 -18.99 7.63 -8.80
CA VAL A 123 -17.92 6.66 -9.08
C VAL A 123 -16.59 7.32 -8.78
N VAL A 124 -15.74 6.59 -8.09
CA VAL A 124 -14.36 6.99 -7.82
C VAL A 124 -13.57 6.87 -9.11
N ASP A 125 -12.76 7.86 -9.42
CA ASP A 125 -11.85 7.81 -10.55
C ASP A 125 -10.41 7.63 -10.10
N SER A 126 -9.55 7.28 -11.06
CA SER A 126 -8.12 7.06 -10.90
C SER A 126 -7.33 8.39 -10.78
N THR A 127 -7.89 9.41 -10.13
CA THR A 127 -7.25 10.73 -10.01
C THR A 127 -5.90 10.61 -9.28
N PRO A 128 -4.81 11.20 -9.80
CA PRO A 128 -3.45 11.07 -9.24
C PRO A 128 -3.29 11.58 -7.80
N MET A 129 -4.27 12.30 -7.25
CA MET A 129 -4.29 12.74 -5.86
C MET A 129 -4.63 11.61 -4.87
N ARG A 130 -5.11 10.45 -5.35
CA ARG A 130 -5.49 9.29 -4.53
C ARG A 130 -4.32 8.31 -4.35
N VAL A 131 -3.16 8.80 -3.94
CA VAL A 131 -1.94 7.99 -3.72
C VAL A 131 -2.16 6.87 -2.69
N GLN A 132 -3.12 7.03 -1.77
CA GLN A 132 -3.54 6.00 -0.82
C GLN A 132 -4.11 4.75 -1.50
N LEU A 133 -4.82 4.92 -2.61
CA LEU A 133 -5.37 3.82 -3.41
C LEU A 133 -4.43 3.41 -4.54
N ALA A 134 -3.18 3.90 -4.53
CA ALA A 134 -2.24 3.69 -5.60
C ALA A 134 -1.96 2.22 -5.84
N ASP A 135 -2.19 1.31 -4.89
CA ASP A 135 -1.99 -0.13 -5.05
C ASP A 135 -3.19 -0.86 -5.69
N LEU A 136 -4.34 -0.21 -5.84
CA LEU A 136 -5.50 -0.77 -6.55
C LEU A 136 -5.47 -0.38 -8.03
N ASP A 137 -6.00 -1.26 -8.89
CA ASP A 137 -6.30 -0.94 -10.29
C ASP A 137 -7.78 -0.55 -10.37
N LEU A 138 -8.09 0.72 -10.11
CA LEU A 138 -9.47 1.21 -10.03
C LEU A 138 -10.22 1.09 -11.37
N ASP A 139 -9.51 1.11 -12.49
CA ASP A 139 -10.10 0.94 -13.83
C ASP A 139 -10.60 -0.50 -14.04
N SER A 140 -10.03 -1.46 -13.31
CA SER A 140 -10.47 -2.87 -13.30
C SER A 140 -11.66 -3.14 -12.38
N ILE A 141 -12.02 -2.19 -11.52
CA ILE A 141 -13.13 -2.32 -10.56
C ILE A 141 -14.38 -1.74 -11.20
N SER A 142 -15.48 -2.50 -11.23
CA SER A 142 -16.75 -1.97 -11.74
C SER A 142 -17.31 -0.92 -10.78
N ARG A 143 -17.47 0.32 -11.28
CA ARG A 143 -18.10 1.44 -10.56
C ARG A 143 -17.57 1.56 -9.11
N PRO A 144 -16.26 1.73 -8.89
CA PRO A 144 -15.69 1.77 -7.55
C PRO A 144 -16.36 2.86 -6.69
N TRP A 145 -16.55 2.53 -5.43
CA TRP A 145 -16.90 3.45 -4.36
C TRP A 145 -15.82 3.36 -3.30
N ASP A 146 -15.47 4.47 -2.66
CA ASP A 146 -14.50 4.47 -1.57
C ASP A 146 -14.90 5.41 -0.44
N GLU A 147 -14.37 5.12 0.75
CA GLU A 147 -14.44 6.03 1.89
C GLU A 147 -13.29 5.78 2.88
N GLY A 148 -12.93 6.80 3.66
CA GLY A 148 -11.99 6.66 4.77
C GLY A 148 -12.65 6.03 6.00
N LEU A 149 -11.89 5.19 6.70
CA LEU A 149 -12.28 4.60 7.98
C LEU A 149 -11.65 5.35 9.14
N ALA A 150 -12.26 5.27 10.33
CA ALA A 150 -11.78 5.95 11.53
C ALA A 150 -10.33 5.57 11.92
N GLY A 151 -9.89 4.34 11.62
CA GLY A 151 -8.52 3.90 11.83
C GLY A 151 -7.48 4.49 10.85
N GLY A 152 -7.89 5.32 9.89
CA GLY A 152 -7.02 5.89 8.85
C GLY A 152 -6.75 4.95 7.66
N GLY A 153 -7.54 3.88 7.54
CA GLY A 153 -7.58 3.04 6.34
C GLY A 153 -8.60 3.55 5.33
N SER A 154 -8.57 3.00 4.13
CA SER A 154 -9.55 3.27 3.07
C SER A 154 -10.32 2.00 2.74
N LEU A 155 -11.64 2.10 2.73
CA LEU A 155 -12.52 1.07 2.22
C LEU A 155 -12.81 1.35 0.75
N VAL A 156 -12.65 0.35 -0.11
CA VAL A 156 -13.04 0.41 -1.52
C VAL A 156 -14.01 -0.72 -1.82
N LEU A 157 -15.13 -0.43 -2.46
CA LEU A 157 -16.17 -1.39 -2.80
C LEU A 157 -16.43 -1.39 -4.30
N GLU A 158 -16.58 -2.59 -4.87
CA GLU A 158 -17.05 -2.76 -6.24
C GLU A 158 -18.58 -2.73 -6.28
N ARG A 159 -19.16 -2.14 -7.33
CA ARG A 159 -20.61 -2.14 -7.56
C ARG A 159 -20.97 -2.88 -8.86
N PRO A 160 -21.92 -3.84 -8.85
CA PRO A 160 -22.76 -4.26 -7.72
C PRO A 160 -21.96 -4.91 -6.57
N LEU A 161 -22.49 -4.78 -5.34
CA LEU A 161 -21.78 -5.16 -4.11
C LEU A 161 -21.52 -6.67 -4.06
N GLY A 162 -20.34 -7.04 -3.55
CA GLY A 162 -19.92 -8.43 -3.39
C GLY A 162 -18.41 -8.60 -3.26
N ARG A 163 -17.65 -7.61 -3.72
CA ARG A 163 -16.19 -7.52 -3.58
C ARG A 163 -15.81 -6.18 -2.97
N GLY A 164 -14.76 -6.20 -2.15
CA GLY A 164 -14.19 -5.00 -1.56
C GLY A 164 -12.71 -5.15 -1.22
N TRP A 165 -12.11 -4.03 -0.87
CA TRP A 165 -10.73 -3.92 -0.45
C TRP A 165 -10.64 -3.01 0.77
N LEU A 166 -9.93 -3.47 1.79
CA LEU A 166 -9.46 -2.62 2.89
C LEU A 166 -8.00 -2.29 2.63
N VAL A 167 -7.69 -1.00 2.50
CA VAL A 167 -6.33 -0.50 2.29
C VAL A 167 -5.87 0.20 3.57
N ILE A 168 -4.77 -0.27 4.14
CA ILE A 168 -4.17 0.28 5.36
C ILE A 168 -2.83 0.87 4.99
N HIS A 169 -2.55 2.10 5.44
CA HIS A 169 -1.28 2.78 5.19
C HIS A 169 -0.79 3.47 6.46
N LYS A 170 0.51 3.39 6.72
CA LYS A 170 1.17 4.03 7.86
C LYS A 170 2.57 4.47 7.49
N GLY A 171 3.12 5.39 8.30
CA GLY A 171 4.44 5.94 8.06
C GLY A 171 4.48 6.90 6.87
N GLY A 172 5.68 7.12 6.34
CA GLY A 172 5.99 8.21 5.41
C GLY A 172 6.55 9.44 6.15
N ARG A 173 7.55 10.07 5.56
CA ARG A 173 8.21 11.28 6.06
C ARG A 173 7.67 12.55 5.41
#